data_AF-A0A069E1J8-F1
#
_entry.id   AF-A0A069E1J8-F1
#
_cell.length_a   1.000
_cell.length_b   1.000
_cell.length_c   1.000
_cell.angle_alpha   90.00
_cell.angle_beta   90.00
_cell.angle_gamma   90.00
#
_symmetry.space_group_name_H-M   'P 1'
#
loop_
_entity.id
_entity.type
_entity.pdbx_description
1 polymer ?
#
loop_
_entity_poly.entity_id
_entity_poly.type
_entity_poly.pdbx_seq_one_letter_code
_entity_poly.pdbx_strand_id
1 'polypeptide(L)'
;MGERQILYWRPSIPFITLIGVMAAVTACSEPTSPTHQETDSSPSAEPVFTTPTVELPLATGEPVLFGIKSCKVYKSASSGGAPETWTLLFEPAPYPLPQQCIRERLEFDGEFIQIEIGTQALGAGGCCTTYAAYRSRDGENWEVRPATSITEWQVLE
;
A
#
# COMPACT_ATOMS: atom_id res chain seq x y z
N MET A 1 -12.03 -37.47 47.80
CA MET A 1 -12.20 -38.92 47.62
C MET A 1 -13.44 -39.12 46.76
N GLY A 2 -13.33 -39.92 45.70
CA GLY A 2 -14.42 -40.33 44.79
C GLY A 2 -14.67 -39.34 43.63
N GLU A 3 -14.72 -39.71 42.36
CA GLU A 3 -14.63 -41.00 41.67
C GLU A 3 -14.04 -40.77 40.26
N ARG A 4 -13.20 -41.70 39.80
CA ARG A 4 -12.80 -41.83 38.39
C ARG A 4 -13.78 -42.80 37.73
N GLN A 5 -14.32 -42.46 36.56
CA GLN A 5 -14.84 -43.43 35.61
C GLN A 5 -14.38 -43.05 34.19
N ILE A 6 -13.76 -44.03 33.54
CA ILE A 6 -13.20 -44.07 32.20
C ILE A 6 -14.08 -45.04 31.38
N LEU A 7 -14.01 -44.97 30.04
CA LEU A 7 -14.65 -45.81 28.99
C LEU A 7 -16.07 -45.35 28.63
N TYR A 8 -16.47 -45.22 27.36
CA TYR A 8 -16.36 -46.13 26.21
C TYR A 8 -16.20 -45.32 24.90
N TRP A 9 -15.20 -45.51 24.04
CA TRP A 9 -15.08 -46.48 22.92
C TRP A 9 -16.29 -46.62 21.95
N ARG A 10 -16.18 -45.92 20.80
CA ARG A 10 -16.49 -46.25 19.37
C ARG A 10 -17.82 -46.92 18.98
N PRO A 11 -18.44 -46.58 17.81
CA PRO A 11 -17.85 -46.95 16.50
C PRO A 11 -18.15 -46.04 15.29
N SER A 12 -17.43 -46.37 14.22
CA SER A 12 -17.43 -45.86 12.85
C SER A 12 -18.80 -45.82 12.16
N ILE A 13 -19.04 -44.79 11.34
CA ILE A 13 -20.20 -44.72 10.42
C ILE A 13 -19.67 -44.58 8.98
N PRO A 14 -20.20 -45.37 8.02
CA PRO A 14 -19.50 -45.76 6.80
C PRO A 14 -19.68 -44.80 5.61
N PHE A 15 -18.72 -44.91 4.68
CA PHE A 15 -18.81 -44.53 3.27
C PHE A 15 -20.15 -44.97 2.65
N ILE A 16 -20.95 -44.02 2.17
CA ILE A 16 -22.00 -44.28 1.16
C ILE A 16 -21.91 -43.21 0.09
N THR A 17 -21.33 -43.60 -1.04
CA THR A 17 -21.48 -42.96 -2.35
C THR A 17 -22.85 -43.30 -2.94
N LEU A 18 -23.59 -42.32 -3.47
CA LEU A 18 -24.44 -42.57 -4.64
C LEU A 18 -24.65 -41.30 -5.51
N ILE A 19 -24.65 -41.58 -6.80
CA ILE A 19 -24.61 -40.75 -8.00
C ILE A 19 -25.97 -40.08 -8.30
N GLY A 20 -25.93 -38.90 -8.92
CA GLY A 20 -26.76 -38.62 -10.09
C GLY A 20 -27.60 -37.36 -10.06
N VAL A 21 -27.25 -36.37 -10.90
CA VAL A 21 -28.20 -35.47 -11.56
C VAL A 21 -27.72 -35.19 -12.99
N MET A 22 -28.56 -35.54 -13.97
CA MET A 22 -28.47 -35.16 -15.39
C MET A 22 -28.93 -33.71 -15.59
N ALA A 23 -28.39 -33.02 -16.60
CA ALA A 23 -29.19 -32.33 -17.64
C ALA A 23 -28.28 -31.71 -18.70
N ALA A 24 -28.55 -32.02 -19.96
CA ALA A 24 -27.97 -31.38 -21.14
C ALA A 24 -28.63 -30.03 -21.41
N VAL A 25 -27.86 -29.02 -21.83
CA VAL A 25 -28.33 -27.94 -22.72
C VAL A 25 -27.17 -27.16 -23.34
N THR A 26 -27.39 -26.82 -24.62
CA THR A 26 -26.93 -25.63 -25.37
C THR A 26 -25.48 -25.51 -25.84
N ALA A 27 -25.33 -25.65 -27.15
CA ALA A 27 -24.33 -25.00 -27.96
C ALA A 27 -24.35 -23.47 -27.76
N CYS A 28 -23.17 -22.84 -27.69
CA CYS A 28 -22.87 -21.62 -28.45
C CYS A 28 -21.40 -21.20 -28.29
N SER A 29 -20.74 -21.16 -29.45
CA SER A 29 -19.72 -20.19 -29.88
C SER A 29 -18.39 -20.13 -29.11
N GLU A 30 -17.32 -20.42 -29.85
CA GLU A 30 -15.96 -19.99 -29.55
C GLU A 30 -15.95 -18.54 -29.03
N PRO A 31 -15.22 -18.25 -27.92
CA PRO A 31 -14.91 -16.87 -27.62
C PRO A 31 -13.90 -16.42 -28.68
N THR A 32 -14.42 -15.79 -29.73
CA THR A 32 -13.71 -14.72 -30.42
C THR A 32 -13.32 -13.74 -29.32
N SER A 33 -12.06 -13.80 -28.87
CA SER A 33 -11.49 -12.73 -28.05
C SER A 33 -11.80 -11.42 -28.76
N PRO A 34 -12.44 -10.45 -28.10
CA PRO A 34 -12.48 -9.12 -28.66
C PRO A 34 -11.03 -8.69 -28.82
N THR A 35 -10.64 -8.48 -30.07
CA THR A 35 -9.59 -7.54 -30.44
C THR A 35 -9.97 -6.21 -29.77
N HIS A 36 -9.57 -6.05 -28.52
CA HIS A 36 -9.38 -4.73 -27.94
C HIS A 36 -8.16 -4.19 -28.65
N GLN A 37 -8.40 -3.48 -29.74
CA GLN A 37 -7.50 -2.42 -30.16
C GLN A 37 -7.47 -1.41 -29.02
N GLU A 38 -6.63 -1.66 -28.02
CA GLU A 38 -6.02 -0.58 -27.25
C GLU A 38 -5.08 0.14 -28.23
N THR A 39 -5.68 1.01 -29.04
CA THR A 39 -5.00 2.27 -29.35
C THR A 39 -5.03 3.06 -28.05
N ASP A 40 -4.21 2.68 -27.08
CA ASP A 40 -3.95 3.55 -25.96
C ASP A 40 -2.77 4.42 -26.34
N SER A 41 -3.13 5.64 -26.71
CA SER A 41 -2.22 6.72 -26.99
C SER A 41 -1.39 6.92 -25.74
N SER A 42 -0.13 6.49 -25.78
CA SER A 42 0.87 6.72 -24.75
C SER A 42 0.80 8.17 -24.24
N PRO A 43 0.40 8.42 -22.98
CA PRO A 43 0.80 9.62 -22.28
C PRO A 43 2.07 9.27 -21.51
N SER A 44 3.12 10.08 -21.66
CA SER A 44 4.32 10.05 -20.83
C SER A 44 3.93 9.79 -19.36
N ALA A 45 4.20 8.59 -18.86
CA ALA A 45 3.56 8.06 -17.67
C ALA A 45 4.12 8.73 -16.40
N GLU A 46 3.49 9.82 -15.99
CA GLU A 46 3.64 10.32 -14.62
C GLU A 46 3.23 9.21 -13.64
N PRO A 47 3.99 9.01 -12.55
CA PRO A 47 3.66 7.99 -11.56
C PRO A 47 2.29 8.27 -10.95
N VAL A 48 1.34 7.35 -11.12
CA VAL A 48 0.06 7.38 -10.39
C VAL A 48 0.33 7.10 -8.91
N PHE A 49 0.21 8.13 -8.08
CA PHE A 49 0.41 8.09 -6.63
C PHE A 49 -0.83 7.58 -5.88
N THR A 50 -0.65 7.06 -4.67
CA THR A 50 -1.76 6.58 -3.82
C THR A 50 -2.59 7.74 -3.28
N THR A 51 -1.96 8.88 -3.01
CA THR A 51 -2.61 10.13 -2.61
C THR A 51 -2.34 11.22 -3.65
N PRO A 52 -3.11 12.33 -3.66
CA PRO A 52 -2.73 13.52 -4.39
C PRO A 52 -1.30 13.95 -4.04
N THR A 53 -0.61 14.56 -4.99
CA THR A 53 0.69 15.17 -4.74
C THR A 53 0.54 16.35 -3.77
N VAL A 54 1.59 16.60 -3.00
CA VAL A 54 1.63 17.70 -2.04
C VAL A 54 2.72 18.67 -2.45
N GLU A 55 2.37 19.95 -2.50
CA GLU A 55 3.28 21.03 -2.84
C GLU A 55 3.92 21.61 -1.57
N LEU A 56 5.24 21.72 -1.57
CA LEU A 56 6.02 22.42 -0.55
C LEU A 56 6.51 23.76 -1.13
N PRO A 57 6.02 24.90 -0.61
CA PRO A 57 6.55 26.21 -0.97
C PRO A 57 8.00 26.34 -0.47
N LEU A 58 8.93 26.67 -1.36
CA LEU A 58 10.32 26.96 -0.99
C LEU A 58 10.51 28.47 -0.75
N ALA A 59 11.40 28.81 0.18
CA ALA A 59 11.76 30.21 0.44
C ALA A 59 12.39 30.90 -0.77
N THR A 60 13.02 30.13 -1.65
CA THR A 60 13.62 30.58 -2.91
C THR A 60 13.42 29.51 -3.98
N GLY A 61 12.99 29.90 -5.17
CA GLY A 61 12.80 28.99 -6.30
C GLY A 61 11.35 28.57 -6.50
N GLU A 62 11.15 27.55 -7.34
CA GLU A 62 9.85 26.95 -7.58
C GLU A 62 9.46 26.00 -6.45
N PRO A 63 8.15 25.85 -6.16
CA PRO A 63 7.71 24.87 -5.20
C PRO A 63 8.07 23.45 -5.66
N VAL A 64 8.25 22.55 -4.70
CA VAL A 64 8.56 21.15 -4.96
C VAL A 64 7.33 20.31 -4.70
N LEU A 65 7.05 19.37 -5.61
CA LEU A 65 5.97 18.41 -5.44
C LEU A 65 6.50 17.12 -4.81
N PHE A 66 5.67 16.53 -3.95
CA PHE A 66 5.92 15.25 -3.33
C PHE A 66 4.79 14.29 -3.67
N GLY A 67 5.11 13.02 -3.84
CA GLY A 67 4.14 11.96 -4.09
C GLY A 67 4.49 10.70 -3.30
N ILE A 68 3.48 9.88 -2.99
CA ILE A 68 3.65 8.65 -2.23
C ILE A 68 2.98 7.47 -2.96
N LYS A 69 3.66 6.34 -3.03
CA LYS A 69 3.14 5.11 -3.62
C LYS A 69 3.78 3.88 -3.01
N SER A 70 2.99 2.93 -2.55
CA SER A 70 3.46 1.68 -1.96
C SER A 70 4.53 1.88 -0.87
N CYS A 71 4.31 2.85 0.02
CA CYS A 71 5.20 3.29 1.09
C CYS A 71 6.55 3.87 0.60
N LYS A 72 6.64 4.22 -0.68
CA LYS A 72 7.78 4.93 -1.27
C LYS A 72 7.40 6.39 -1.50
N VAL A 73 8.28 7.30 -1.12
CA VAL A 73 8.09 8.73 -1.27
C VAL A 73 8.98 9.26 -2.36
N TYR A 74 8.42 10.10 -3.21
CA TYR A 74 9.05 10.68 -4.37
C TYR A 74 9.03 12.21 -4.26
N LYS A 75 10.10 12.84 -4.74
CA LYS A 75 10.25 14.29 -4.87
C LYS A 75 10.34 14.64 -6.36
N SER A 76 9.61 15.65 -6.81
CA SER A 76 9.75 16.13 -8.17
C SER A 76 11.08 16.86 -8.35
N ALA A 77 11.71 16.68 -9.50
CA ALA A 77 12.82 17.51 -9.92
C ALA A 77 12.26 18.88 -10.30
N SER A 78 12.80 19.96 -9.72
CA SER A 78 12.46 21.32 -10.14
C SER A 78 12.78 21.45 -11.62
N SER A 79 11.72 21.56 -12.42
CA SER A 79 11.77 21.38 -13.85
C SER A 79 11.33 22.68 -14.49
N GLY A 80 12.32 23.48 -14.88
CA GLY A 80 12.11 24.64 -15.75
C GLY A 80 11.64 24.17 -17.13
N GLY A 81 10.36 23.81 -17.25
CA GLY A 81 9.66 23.49 -18.50
C GLY A 81 9.86 22.07 -19.08
N ALA A 82 10.50 21.14 -18.36
CA ALA A 82 10.63 19.73 -18.76
C ALA A 82 9.51 18.86 -18.13
N PRO A 83 9.23 17.66 -18.68
CA PRO A 83 8.30 16.72 -18.05
C PRO A 83 8.72 16.41 -16.61
N GLU A 84 7.74 16.36 -15.70
CA GLU A 84 7.98 16.18 -14.27
C GLU A 84 8.72 14.87 -14.00
N THR A 85 9.99 14.98 -13.61
CA THR A 85 10.84 13.82 -13.30
C THR A 85 10.79 13.58 -11.80
N TRP A 86 10.57 12.35 -11.38
CA TRP A 86 10.41 12.00 -9.97
C TRP A 86 11.64 11.23 -9.45
N THR A 87 12.15 11.67 -8.30
CA THR A 87 13.28 11.03 -7.60
C THR A 87 12.77 10.31 -6.35
N LEU A 88 13.15 9.04 -6.17
CA LEU A 88 12.86 8.30 -4.94
C LEU A 88 13.63 8.90 -3.76
N LEU A 89 12.94 9.29 -2.71
CA LEU A 89 13.49 9.94 -1.53
C LEU A 89 13.51 9.01 -0.31
N PHE A 90 12.39 8.34 -0.04
CA PHE A 90 12.28 7.39 1.08
C PHE A 90 11.63 6.10 0.63
N GLU A 91 12.09 4.98 1.18
CA GLU A 91 11.42 3.69 1.08
C GLU A 91 11.57 2.90 2.38
N PRO A 92 10.73 1.90 2.63
CA PRO A 92 10.81 1.08 3.83
C PRO A 92 12.15 0.35 3.92
N ALA A 93 12.62 0.13 5.15
CA ALA A 93 13.81 -0.67 5.38
C ALA A 93 13.63 -2.09 4.82
N PRO A 94 14.68 -2.70 4.24
CA PRO A 94 14.60 -4.07 3.75
C PRO A 94 14.14 -5.06 4.85
N TYR A 95 13.22 -5.96 4.49
CA TYR A 95 12.72 -6.99 5.38
C TYR A 95 12.76 -8.36 4.70
N PRO A 96 13.15 -9.44 5.41
CA PRO A 96 13.37 -10.75 4.79
C PRO A 96 12.10 -11.46 4.33
N LEU A 97 10.93 -11.08 4.84
CA LEU A 97 9.64 -11.65 4.43
C LEU A 97 8.85 -10.65 3.57
N PRO A 98 7.90 -11.13 2.75
CA PRO A 98 7.00 -10.25 2.02
C PRO A 98 6.26 -9.29 2.95
N GLN A 99 6.20 -8.03 2.55
CA GLN A 99 5.48 -6.97 3.25
C GLN A 99 4.42 -6.33 2.35
N GLN A 100 3.41 -5.76 2.98
CA GLN A 100 2.43 -4.87 2.36
C GLN A 100 2.53 -3.49 2.99
N CYS A 101 2.30 -2.46 2.18
CA CYS A 101 2.13 -1.11 2.68
C CYS A 101 0.74 -1.00 3.32
N ILE A 102 0.69 -0.59 4.59
CA ILE A 102 -0.57 -0.43 5.33
C ILE A 102 -0.80 1.00 5.81
N ARG A 103 0.20 1.88 5.63
CA ARG A 103 0.13 3.27 6.04
C ARG A 103 0.94 4.14 5.09
N GLU A 104 0.27 5.12 4.51
CA GLU A 104 0.84 6.17 3.68
C GLU A 104 0.20 7.48 4.09
N ARG A 105 1.05 8.45 4.40
CA ARG A 105 0.61 9.81 4.71
C ARG A 105 1.62 10.80 4.18
N LEU A 106 1.11 11.81 3.50
CA LEU A 106 1.88 12.91 2.95
C LEU A 106 1.03 14.16 3.06
N GLU A 107 1.53 15.18 3.75
CA GLU A 107 0.84 16.47 3.87
C GLU A 107 1.80 17.62 4.05
N PHE A 108 1.29 18.84 3.85
CA PHE A 108 1.93 20.07 4.25
C PHE A 108 1.03 20.78 5.26
N ASP A 109 1.54 21.06 6.47
CA ASP A 109 0.75 21.66 7.56
C ASP A 109 0.79 23.20 7.58
N GLY A 110 1.48 23.81 6.60
CA GLY A 110 1.75 25.25 6.54
C GLY A 110 3.18 25.63 6.90
N GLU A 111 3.93 24.74 7.54
CA GLU A 111 5.32 24.96 7.95
C GLU A 111 6.24 23.81 7.55
N PHE A 112 5.77 22.57 7.67
CA PHE A 112 6.51 21.36 7.35
C PHE A 112 5.74 20.49 6.35
N ILE A 113 6.47 19.92 5.40
CA ILE A 113 6.03 18.69 4.75
C ILE A 113 6.21 17.54 5.74
N GLN A 114 5.17 16.74 5.94
CA GLN A 114 5.18 15.59 6.83
C GLN A 114 4.90 14.30 6.07
N ILE A 115 5.65 13.25 6.41
CA ILE A 115 5.62 11.94 5.77
C ILE A 115 5.44 10.88 6.85
N GLU A 116 4.53 9.94 6.62
CA GLU A 116 4.47 8.70 7.38
C GLU A 116 4.31 7.49 6.46
N ILE A 117 5.18 6.50 6.63
CA ILE A 117 5.14 5.22 5.90
C ILE A 117 5.20 4.06 6.89
N GLY A 118 4.37 3.04 6.65
CA GLY A 118 4.32 1.86 7.50
C GLY A 118 4.02 0.60 6.69
N THR A 119 4.90 -0.39 6.85
CA THR A 119 4.71 -1.71 6.23
C THR A 119 4.41 -2.77 7.28
N GLN A 120 3.66 -3.78 6.87
CA GLN A 120 3.34 -4.94 7.69
C GLN A 120 3.78 -6.20 6.94
N ALA A 121 4.41 -7.14 7.65
CA ALA A 121 4.61 -8.48 7.11
C ALA A 121 3.25 -9.12 6.75
N LEU A 122 3.18 -9.79 5.60
CA LEU A 122 1.95 -10.46 5.16
C LEU A 122 1.52 -11.51 6.21
N GLY A 123 0.26 -11.44 6.64
CA GLY A 123 -0.31 -12.36 7.64
C GLY A 123 -0.05 -11.99 9.10
N ALA A 124 0.69 -10.91 9.38
CA ALA A 124 0.79 -10.37 10.74
C ALA A 124 -0.48 -9.60 11.14
N GLY A 125 -0.75 -9.52 12.45
CA GLY A 125 -1.80 -8.68 13.02
C GLY A 125 -1.23 -7.40 13.64
N GLY A 126 -2.03 -6.34 13.75
CA GLY A 126 -1.62 -5.04 14.28
C GLY A 126 -0.87 -4.16 13.27
N CYS A 127 -0.43 -2.96 13.67
CA CYS A 127 0.51 -2.17 12.86
C CYS A 127 1.95 -2.59 13.16
N CYS A 128 2.89 -1.76 12.74
CA CYS A 128 3.64 -2.03 11.53
C CYS A 128 4.95 -2.75 11.85
N THR A 129 5.41 -3.62 10.93
CA THR A 129 6.71 -4.30 11.04
C THR A 129 7.86 -3.31 10.80
N THR A 130 7.68 -2.38 9.87
CA THR A 130 8.56 -1.21 9.74
C THR A 130 7.71 0.05 9.71
N TYR A 131 8.26 1.13 10.26
CA TYR A 131 7.61 2.42 10.27
C TYR A 131 8.67 3.52 10.20
N ALA A 132 8.37 4.58 9.46
CA ALA A 132 9.15 5.80 9.49
C ALA A 132 8.24 7.02 9.39
N ALA A 133 8.58 8.06 10.16
CA ALA A 133 7.98 9.39 10.04
C ALA A 133 9.08 10.43 9.87
N TYR A 134 8.87 11.34 8.93
CA TYR A 134 9.80 12.40 8.60
C TYR A 134 9.07 13.74 8.49
N ARG A 135 9.77 14.83 8.79
CA ARG A 135 9.30 16.16 8.43
C ARG A 135 10.43 17.05 7.92
N SER A 136 10.10 18.02 7.08
CA SER A 136 11.07 18.98 6.55
C SER A 136 10.40 20.31 6.22
N ARG A 137 11.16 21.41 6.27
CA ARG A 137 10.71 22.75 5.84
C ARG A 137 11.13 23.09 4.42
N ASP A 138 12.15 22.42 3.92
CA ASP A 138 12.83 22.73 2.66
C ASP A 138 12.88 21.54 1.68
N GLY A 139 12.44 20.36 2.12
CA GLY A 139 12.47 19.15 1.31
C GLY A 139 13.87 18.59 1.08
N GLU A 140 14.86 19.05 1.87
CA GLU A 140 16.26 18.63 1.79
C GLU A 140 16.81 18.18 3.15
N ASN A 141 16.49 18.93 4.21
CA ASN A 141 16.88 18.64 5.59
C ASN A 141 15.70 17.99 6.32
N TRP A 142 15.89 16.76 6.78
CA TRP A 142 14.81 15.93 7.32
C TRP A 142 15.00 15.63 8.80
N GLU A 143 13.95 15.85 9.57
CA GLU A 143 13.84 15.43 10.97
C GLU A 143 13.10 14.10 11.03
N VAL A 144 13.68 13.11 11.73
CA VAL A 144 12.99 11.86 12.04
C VAL A 144 12.05 12.10 13.22
N ARG A 145 10.80 11.63 13.11
CA ARG A 145 9.78 11.75 14.15
C ARG A 145 9.42 10.38 14.73
N PRO A 146 9.01 10.33 16.01
CA PRO A 146 8.31 9.17 16.54
C PRO A 146 7.02 8.94 15.76
N ALA A 147 6.71 7.68 15.47
CA ALA A 147 5.45 7.29 14.86
C ALA A 147 4.27 7.74 15.71
N THR A 148 3.35 8.53 15.17
CA THR A 148 2.08 8.78 15.84
C THR A 148 1.13 7.62 15.49
N SER A 149 0.70 6.84 16.48
CA SER A 149 -0.12 5.64 16.25
C SER A 149 -1.57 5.95 15.82
N ILE A 150 -1.90 7.21 15.56
CA ILE A 150 -3.26 7.69 15.37
C ILE A 150 -3.60 7.90 13.91
N THR A 151 -4.87 7.72 13.56
CA THR A 151 -5.43 7.95 12.21
C THR A 151 -5.47 9.45 11.86
N GLU A 152 -5.33 10.34 12.85
CA GLU A 152 -5.38 11.79 12.73
C GLU A 152 -3.96 12.39 12.85
N TRP A 153 -3.69 13.58 12.33
CA TRP A 153 -2.37 14.20 12.52
C TRP A 153 -2.31 14.81 13.92
N GLN A 154 -1.18 14.65 14.62
CA GLN A 154 -0.91 15.52 15.77
C GLN A 154 -0.10 16.70 15.25
N VAL A 155 -0.60 17.90 15.49
CA VAL A 155 0.19 19.12 15.30
C VAL A 155 1.39 18.99 16.24
N LEU A 156 2.58 19.04 15.64
CA LEU A 156 3.83 18.84 16.36
C LEU A 156 4.32 20.21 16.86
N GLU A 157 4.08 20.50 18.14
CA GLU A 157 4.63 21.69 18.85
C GLU A 157 6.17 21.76 18.79
#